data_AF-A0AA96FGM5-F1
#
_entry.id   AF-A0AA96FGM5-F1
#
_cell.length_a   1.000
_cell.length_b   1.000
_cell.length_c   1.000
_cell.angle_alpha   90.00
_cell.angle_beta   90.00
_cell.angle_gamma   90.00
#
_symmetry.space_group_name_H-M   'P 1'
#
loop_
_entity.id
_entity.type
_entity.pdbx_description
1 polymer ?
#
loop_
_entity_poly.entity_id
_entity_poly.type
_entity_poly.pdbx_seq_one_letter_code
_entity_poly.pdbx_strand_id
1 'polypeptide(L)'
;MTEPALIPQDALSSRRIALSVSESADLARLGLNEQHCRLVVAEVSRAIMLAGGTVVYGGHLGVGGYTEILIDEAQRFGGGRPVLEIALPESEYRKLNASDLIRADRRLGEVGQLTLVTELGYAVGIGSAFDSDWSLDAARALTAMRARVARETTARLIVGGRLVNYAGTEPGVIEEARLTVEADKLLLAAGGYGGASAAVARELYPQSVDGWFPQVFPAHADDPRVAAALDALRQSRDGSSAEYDLDEGLLRLLTNSHRPADIAVAAVRLLSGLAD
;
A
#
# COMPACT_ATOMS: atom_id res chain seq x y z
N MET A 1 16.83 -8.83 26.87
CA MET A 1 16.98 -7.81 25.81
C MET A 1 17.49 -8.54 24.59
N THR A 2 16.67 -8.68 23.55
CA THR A 2 17.11 -9.21 22.26
C THR A 2 18.08 -8.20 21.66
N GLU A 3 19.24 -8.65 21.18
CA GLU A 3 20.17 -7.77 20.46
C GLU A 3 19.47 -7.13 19.25
N PRO A 4 19.72 -5.84 18.96
CA PRO A 4 19.16 -5.21 17.77
C PRO A 4 19.73 -5.90 16.52
N ALA A 5 18.89 -6.64 15.81
CA ALA A 5 19.24 -7.20 14.52
C ALA A 5 19.34 -6.06 13.49
N LEU A 6 20.55 -5.82 12.98
CA LEU A 6 20.79 -4.81 11.96
C LEU A 6 20.30 -5.31 10.59
N ILE A 7 19.51 -4.49 9.90
CA ILE A 7 19.10 -4.75 8.52
C ILE A 7 20.21 -4.21 7.61
N PRO A 8 20.77 -5.02 6.69
CA PRO A 8 21.74 -4.52 5.71
C PRO A 8 21.17 -3.35 4.89
N GLN A 9 22.04 -2.41 4.52
CA GLN A 9 21.64 -1.19 3.80
C GLN A 9 20.95 -1.47 2.45
N ASP A 10 21.23 -2.61 1.82
CA ASP A 10 20.66 -2.98 0.52
C ASP A 10 19.79 -4.25 0.61
N ALA A 11 19.25 -4.55 1.80
CA ALA A 11 18.45 -5.74 2.05
C ALA A 11 17.14 -5.80 1.23
N LEU A 12 16.72 -4.68 0.65
CA LEU A 12 15.58 -4.57 -0.27
C LEU A 12 16.00 -4.09 -1.65
N SER A 13 17.28 -4.21 -2.02
CA SER A 13 17.74 -3.83 -3.36
C SER A 13 16.91 -4.49 -4.45
N SER A 14 16.49 -3.71 -5.44
CA SER A 14 15.63 -4.14 -6.56
C SER A 14 14.22 -4.59 -6.15
N ARG A 15 13.84 -4.52 -4.86
CA ARG A 15 12.49 -4.82 -4.40
C ARG A 15 11.61 -3.58 -4.53
N ARG A 16 10.46 -3.75 -5.18
CA ARG A 16 9.45 -2.71 -5.35
C ARG A 16 8.29 -3.01 -4.41
N ILE A 17 8.05 -2.16 -3.43
CA ILE A 17 7.07 -2.39 -2.36
C ILE A 17 5.87 -1.47 -2.57
N ALA A 18 4.71 -2.05 -2.87
CA ALA A 18 3.46 -1.31 -2.92
C ALA A 18 3.06 -0.87 -1.51
N LEU A 19 2.71 0.40 -1.34
CA LEU A 19 2.15 0.91 -0.09
C LEU A 19 0.71 1.37 -0.31
N SER A 20 -0.22 0.73 0.38
CA SER A 20 -1.64 1.11 0.38
C SER A 20 -2.03 1.67 1.73
N VAL A 21 -2.42 2.95 1.77
CA VAL A 21 -2.88 3.58 3.00
C VAL A 21 -4.15 4.37 2.75
N SER A 22 -5.12 4.22 3.64
CA SER A 22 -6.32 5.03 3.65
C SER A 22 -6.89 5.11 5.07
N GLU A 23 -7.63 6.17 5.37
CA GLU A 23 -8.24 6.39 6.67
C GLU A 23 -9.21 5.25 7.03
N SER A 24 -9.26 4.91 8.32
CA SER A 24 -10.13 3.88 8.87
C SER A 24 -11.15 4.48 9.84
N ALA A 25 -12.37 3.94 9.85
CA ALA A 25 -13.41 4.29 10.84
C ALA A 25 -13.06 3.80 12.26
N ASP A 26 -11.99 3.02 12.41
CA ASP A 26 -11.51 2.50 13.67
C ASP A 26 -10.50 3.42 14.37
N LEU A 27 -9.90 4.40 13.68
CA LEU A 27 -8.78 5.18 14.24
C LEU A 27 -9.12 5.79 15.61
N ALA A 28 -10.24 6.51 15.72
CA ALA A 28 -10.60 7.21 16.95
C ALA A 28 -10.76 6.27 18.16
N ARG A 29 -11.37 5.09 17.97
CA ARG A 29 -11.56 4.13 19.07
C ARG A 29 -10.29 3.38 19.44
N LEU A 30 -9.30 3.37 18.55
CA LEU A 30 -7.95 2.87 18.80
C LEU A 30 -7.05 3.93 19.45
N GLY A 31 -7.56 5.14 19.72
CA GLY A 31 -6.78 6.27 20.22
C GLY A 31 -5.89 6.91 19.16
N LEU A 32 -6.16 6.64 17.88
CA LEU A 32 -5.41 7.12 16.72
C LEU A 32 -6.20 8.19 15.96
N ASN A 33 -5.51 8.85 15.05
CA ASN A 33 -6.08 9.81 14.11
C ASN A 33 -5.25 9.81 12.83
N GLU A 34 -5.65 10.61 11.84
CA GLU A 34 -4.99 10.68 10.54
C GLU A 34 -3.49 11.05 10.61
N GLN A 35 -3.03 11.77 11.64
CA GLN A 35 -1.59 12.04 11.82
C GLN A 35 -0.80 10.77 12.10
N HIS A 36 -1.41 9.78 12.77
CA HIS A 36 -0.76 8.49 12.98
C HIS A 36 -0.61 7.72 11.66
N CYS A 37 -1.57 7.83 10.73
CA CYS A 37 -1.46 7.25 9.39
C CYS A 37 -0.30 7.89 8.61
N ARG A 38 -0.16 9.21 8.71
CA ARG A 38 0.94 9.95 8.10
C ARG A 38 2.29 9.53 8.65
N LEU A 39 2.40 9.36 9.97
CA LEU A 39 3.64 8.92 10.62
C LEU A 39 4.04 7.50 10.19
N VAL A 40 3.11 6.54 10.12
CA VAL A 40 3.45 5.19 9.67
C VAL A 40 3.81 5.15 8.19
N VAL A 41 3.15 5.94 7.33
CA VAL A 41 3.58 6.10 5.94
C VAL A 41 5.03 6.57 5.88
N ALA A 42 5.37 7.66 6.59
CA ALA A 42 6.71 8.24 6.59
C ALA A 42 7.77 7.25 7.10
N GLU A 43 7.52 6.61 8.25
CA GLU A 43 8.49 5.70 8.87
C GLU A 43 8.69 4.43 8.03
N VAL A 44 7.62 3.83 7.50
CA VAL A 44 7.73 2.66 6.64
C VAL A 44 8.44 3.01 5.34
N SER A 45 8.03 4.09 4.66
CA SER A 45 8.64 4.48 3.38
C SER A 45 10.12 4.75 3.56
N ARG A 46 10.49 5.48 4.63
CA ARG A 46 11.89 5.76 4.97
C ARG A 46 12.66 4.47 5.18
N ALA A 47 12.13 3.54 5.97
CA ALA A 47 12.81 2.29 6.27
C ALA A 47 13.03 1.44 4.99
N ILE A 48 12.05 1.40 4.09
CA ILE A 48 12.18 0.72 2.78
C ILE A 48 13.28 1.36 1.93
N MET A 49 13.27 2.70 1.80
CA MET A 49 14.23 3.45 0.99
C MET A 49 15.66 3.31 1.53
N LEU A 50 15.82 3.36 2.86
CA LEU A 50 17.12 3.17 3.53
C LEU A 50 17.66 1.75 3.39
N ALA A 51 16.77 0.76 3.26
CA ALA A 51 17.12 -0.63 2.95
C ALA A 51 17.33 -0.89 1.44
N GLY A 52 17.29 0.16 0.60
CA GLY A 52 17.57 0.07 -0.84
C GLY A 52 16.38 -0.28 -1.72
N GLY A 53 15.16 -0.36 -1.16
CA GLY A 53 13.94 -0.64 -1.91
C GLY A 53 13.30 0.58 -2.55
N THR A 54 12.39 0.33 -3.50
CA THR A 54 11.54 1.36 -4.12
C THR A 54 10.13 1.29 -3.55
N VAL A 55 9.59 2.39 -3.06
CA VAL A 55 8.18 2.50 -2.65
C VAL A 55 7.33 2.81 -3.88
N VAL A 56 6.27 2.04 -4.11
CA VAL A 56 5.28 2.28 -5.17
C VAL A 56 3.96 2.65 -4.52
N TYR A 57 3.42 3.82 -4.85
CA TYR A 57 2.20 4.34 -4.23
C TYR A 57 1.16 4.70 -5.29
N GLY A 58 -0.01 4.09 -5.18
CA GLY A 58 -1.21 4.44 -5.94
C GLY A 58 -1.99 5.51 -5.22
N GLY A 59 -2.14 6.69 -5.82
CA GLY A 59 -2.86 7.78 -5.15
C GLY A 59 -3.10 8.98 -6.05
N HIS A 60 -3.38 10.12 -5.43
CA HIS A 60 -3.60 11.39 -6.12
C HIS A 60 -2.47 12.39 -5.86
N LEU A 61 -2.33 13.36 -6.75
CA LEU A 61 -1.37 14.48 -6.60
C LEU A 61 -1.95 15.67 -5.81
N GLY A 62 -3.18 15.56 -5.30
CA GLY A 62 -3.83 16.60 -4.49
C GLY A 62 -3.11 16.91 -3.17
N VAL A 63 -3.19 18.17 -2.73
CA VAL A 63 -2.60 18.69 -1.49
C VAL A 63 -3.14 17.94 -0.28
N GLY A 64 -2.28 17.64 0.69
CA GLY A 64 -2.69 16.96 1.91
C GLY A 64 -2.90 15.46 1.75
N GLY A 65 -2.52 14.86 0.62
CA GLY A 65 -2.41 13.39 0.49
C GLY A 65 -1.08 12.84 1.04
N TYR A 66 -0.95 11.51 1.08
CA TYR A 66 0.30 10.84 1.46
C TYR A 66 1.44 11.04 0.45
N THR A 67 1.11 11.39 -0.81
CA THR A 67 2.08 11.66 -1.86
C THR A 67 3.13 12.71 -1.47
N GLU A 68 2.73 13.76 -0.75
CA GLU A 68 3.65 14.81 -0.32
C GLU A 68 4.68 14.29 0.69
N ILE A 69 4.23 13.48 1.64
CA ILE A 69 5.08 12.82 2.63
C ILE A 69 6.09 11.91 1.92
N LEU A 70 5.63 11.11 0.96
CA LEU A 70 6.48 10.17 0.24
C LEU A 70 7.56 10.88 -0.58
N ILE A 71 7.21 11.98 -1.25
CA ILE A 71 8.19 12.80 -1.99
C ILE A 71 9.23 13.38 -1.02
N ASP A 72 8.80 13.94 0.12
CA ASP A 72 9.70 14.51 1.11
C ASP A 72 10.65 13.46 1.70
N GLU A 73 10.15 12.26 2.00
CA GLU A 73 10.98 11.15 2.50
C GLU A 73 11.95 10.66 1.40
N ALA A 74 11.52 10.53 0.15
CA ALA A 74 12.39 10.15 -0.97
C ALA A 74 13.51 11.16 -1.21
N GLN A 75 13.21 12.46 -1.14
CA GLN A 75 14.21 13.53 -1.29
C GLN A 75 15.24 13.52 -0.16
N ARG A 76 14.83 13.16 1.06
CA ARG A 76 15.72 13.12 2.23
C ARG A 76 16.54 11.84 2.33
N PHE A 77 15.95 10.69 1.98
CA PHE A 77 16.50 9.37 2.27
C PHE A 77 16.78 8.51 1.03
N GLY A 78 16.40 8.96 -0.16
CA GLY A 78 16.64 8.22 -1.40
C GLY A 78 18.10 8.17 -1.85
N GLY A 79 18.95 9.08 -1.34
CA GLY A 79 20.38 9.09 -1.65
C GLY A 79 20.68 9.30 -3.14
N GLY A 80 19.84 10.05 -3.86
CA GLY A 80 19.95 10.27 -5.31
C GLY A 80 19.54 9.09 -6.19
N ARG A 81 18.94 8.04 -5.61
CA ARG A 81 18.42 6.88 -6.34
C ARG A 81 16.91 7.01 -6.59
N PRO A 82 16.36 6.40 -7.65
CA PRO A 82 14.91 6.35 -7.89
C PRO A 82 14.23 5.38 -6.91
N VAL A 83 13.90 5.88 -5.71
CA VAL A 83 13.34 5.10 -4.60
C VAL A 83 11.82 5.26 -4.45
N LEU A 84 11.19 6.07 -5.28
CA LEU A 84 9.75 6.32 -5.24
C LEU A 84 9.11 6.23 -6.63
N GLU A 85 8.00 5.53 -6.74
CA GLU A 85 7.12 5.61 -7.91
C GLU A 85 5.71 6.02 -7.46
N ILE A 86 5.17 7.02 -8.14
CA ILE A 86 3.77 7.43 -8.00
C ILE A 86 3.01 6.90 -9.21
N ALA A 87 2.10 5.95 -8.99
CA ALA A 87 1.21 5.44 -10.02
C ALA A 87 -0.12 6.20 -9.98
N LEU A 88 -0.42 6.96 -11.02
CA LEU A 88 -1.59 7.82 -11.12
C LEU A 88 -2.58 7.21 -12.13
N PRO A 89 -3.80 6.82 -11.71
CA PRO A 89 -4.80 6.28 -12.63
C PRO A 89 -5.37 7.38 -13.52
N GLU A 90 -5.91 6.99 -14.68
CA GLU A 90 -6.50 7.90 -15.66
C GLU A 90 -7.61 8.77 -15.09
N SER A 91 -8.43 8.21 -14.20
CA SER A 91 -9.46 8.96 -13.50
C SER A 91 -8.92 10.09 -12.61
N GLU A 92 -7.65 10.07 -12.23
CA GLU A 92 -7.00 11.13 -11.46
C GLU A 92 -6.17 12.07 -12.34
N TYR A 93 -5.31 11.55 -13.24
CA TYR A 93 -4.48 12.43 -14.06
C TYR A 93 -5.28 13.24 -15.08
N ARG A 94 -6.45 12.75 -15.54
CA ARG A 94 -7.34 13.51 -16.44
C ARG A 94 -8.03 14.70 -15.77
N LYS A 95 -8.01 14.78 -14.43
CA LYS A 95 -8.46 15.96 -13.68
C LYS A 95 -7.41 17.10 -13.71
N LEU A 96 -6.19 16.80 -14.14
CA LEU A 96 -5.07 17.71 -14.19
C LEU A 96 -4.78 18.13 -15.63
N ASN A 97 -4.02 19.21 -15.83
CA ASN A 97 -3.46 19.55 -17.13
C ASN A 97 -2.00 19.09 -17.24
N ALA A 98 -1.45 19.14 -18.47
CA ALA A 98 -0.07 18.74 -18.72
C ALA A 98 0.96 19.50 -17.86
N SER A 99 0.74 20.80 -17.59
CA SER A 99 1.65 21.60 -16.76
C SER A 99 1.67 21.14 -15.30
N ASP A 100 0.53 20.69 -14.76
CA ASP A 100 0.45 20.13 -13.41
C ASP A 100 1.19 18.79 -13.33
N LEU A 101 1.05 17.93 -14.34
CA LEU A 101 1.80 16.67 -14.42
C LEU A 101 3.31 16.90 -14.53
N ILE A 102 3.75 17.84 -15.39
CA ILE A 102 5.16 18.22 -15.50
C ILE A 102 5.68 18.78 -14.17
N ARG A 103 4.88 19.56 -13.45
CA ARG A 103 5.27 20.08 -12.13
C ARG A 103 5.44 18.95 -11.11
N ALA A 104 4.53 17.99 -11.10
CA ALA A 104 4.60 16.83 -10.21
C ALA A 104 5.82 15.95 -10.51
N ASP A 105 6.08 15.67 -11.78
CA ASP A 105 7.26 14.92 -12.25
C ASP A 105 8.57 15.62 -11.87
N ARG A 106 8.67 16.94 -12.07
CA ARG A 106 9.83 17.72 -11.61
C ARG A 106 10.03 17.71 -10.10
N ARG A 107 8.94 17.62 -9.31
CA ARG A 107 9.02 17.52 -7.85
C ARG A 107 9.62 16.18 -7.41
N LEU A 108 9.36 15.11 -8.16
CA LEU A 108 9.97 13.80 -7.95
C LEU A 108 11.46 13.81 -8.31
N GLY A 109 11.83 14.51 -9.39
CA GLY A 109 13.23 14.70 -9.76
C GLY A 109 13.96 13.37 -9.97
N GLU A 110 15.20 13.26 -9.49
CA GLU A 110 16.00 12.03 -9.62
C GLU A 110 15.60 10.92 -8.63
N VAL A 111 14.84 11.27 -7.58
CA VAL A 111 14.50 10.33 -6.51
C VAL A 111 13.22 9.55 -6.77
N GLY A 112 12.47 9.89 -7.82
CA GLY A 112 11.28 9.12 -8.17
C GLY A 112 10.74 9.34 -9.57
N GLN A 113 9.70 8.58 -9.87
CA GLN A 113 9.06 8.53 -11.18
C GLN A 113 7.54 8.70 -11.06
N LEU A 114 6.96 9.42 -12.02
CA LEU A 114 5.51 9.47 -12.20
C LEU A 114 5.09 8.51 -13.32
N THR A 115 4.27 7.52 -12.98
CA THR A 115 3.69 6.57 -13.94
C THR A 115 2.19 6.85 -14.10
N LEU A 116 1.76 7.20 -15.31
CA LEU A 116 0.35 7.40 -15.63
C LEU A 116 -0.23 6.09 -16.17
N VAL A 117 -1.35 5.64 -15.62
CA VAL A 117 -1.96 4.34 -15.98
C VAL A 117 -3.34 4.53 -16.58
N THR A 118 -3.52 4.09 -17.83
CA THR A 118 -4.81 4.16 -18.53
C THR A 118 -5.84 3.21 -17.94
N GLU A 119 -7.13 3.39 -18.29
CA GLU A 119 -8.21 2.43 -17.95
C GLU A 119 -8.01 1.02 -18.52
N LEU A 120 -7.08 0.86 -19.47
CA LEU A 120 -6.67 -0.43 -20.04
C LEU A 120 -5.45 -1.03 -19.32
N GLY A 121 -4.87 -0.32 -18.35
CA GLY A 121 -3.71 -0.77 -17.57
C GLY A 121 -2.35 -0.51 -18.22
N TYR A 122 -2.31 0.26 -19.32
CA TYR A 122 -1.07 0.64 -19.99
C TYR A 122 -0.43 1.85 -19.30
N ALA A 123 0.89 1.84 -19.17
CA ALA A 123 1.64 3.02 -18.77
C ALA A 123 1.76 3.99 -19.97
N VAL A 124 1.52 5.27 -19.73
CA VAL A 124 1.67 6.34 -20.73
C VAL A 124 2.54 7.46 -20.18
N GLY A 125 3.31 8.10 -21.07
CA GLY A 125 4.07 9.30 -20.72
C GLY A 125 3.17 10.53 -20.69
N ILE A 126 3.61 11.59 -20.01
CA ILE A 126 2.86 12.86 -19.89
C ILE A 126 2.47 13.44 -21.26
N GLY A 127 3.36 13.31 -22.25
CA GLY A 127 3.13 13.80 -23.61
C GLY A 127 1.94 13.15 -24.34
N SER A 128 1.56 11.93 -23.95
CA SER A 128 0.44 11.19 -24.55
C SER A 128 -0.74 10.99 -23.60
N ALA A 129 -0.69 11.57 -22.41
CA ALA A 129 -1.71 11.40 -21.38
C ALA A 129 -3.10 11.91 -21.81
N PHE A 130 -3.15 12.81 -22.80
CA PHE A 130 -4.37 13.48 -23.24
C PHE A 130 -4.71 13.21 -24.72
N ASP A 131 -4.03 12.24 -25.36
CA ASP A 131 -4.17 11.99 -26.80
C ASP A 131 -5.45 11.19 -27.16
N SER A 132 -6.03 10.46 -26.21
CA SER A 132 -7.21 9.63 -26.44
C SER A 132 -8.48 10.21 -25.82
N ASP A 133 -9.62 9.86 -26.42
CA ASP A 133 -10.92 9.97 -25.75
C ASP A 133 -10.92 9.13 -24.47
N TRP A 134 -11.57 9.65 -23.43
CA TRP A 134 -11.62 9.05 -22.09
C TRP A 134 -13.06 8.71 -21.72
N SER A 135 -13.26 7.50 -21.19
CA SER A 135 -14.55 7.08 -20.62
C SER A 135 -14.60 7.49 -19.15
N LEU A 136 -15.72 8.01 -18.65
CA LEU A 136 -15.80 8.53 -17.26
C LEU A 136 -15.81 7.43 -16.17
N ASP A 137 -15.37 6.21 -16.46
CA ASP A 137 -15.40 5.08 -15.52
C ASP A 137 -14.19 5.11 -14.57
N ALA A 138 -14.36 5.89 -13.50
CA ALA A 138 -13.33 6.02 -12.47
C ALA A 138 -12.99 4.71 -11.76
N ALA A 139 -13.97 3.80 -11.61
CA ALA A 139 -13.75 2.52 -10.95
C ALA A 139 -12.83 1.63 -11.79
N ARG A 140 -13.10 1.52 -13.09
CA ARG A 140 -12.25 0.75 -14.02
C ARG A 140 -10.82 1.28 -14.08
N ALA A 141 -10.63 2.60 -14.14
CA ALA A 141 -9.30 3.21 -14.13
C ALA A 141 -8.53 2.94 -12.82
N LEU A 142 -9.22 2.97 -11.66
CA LEU A 142 -8.62 2.62 -10.38
C LEU A 142 -8.20 1.15 -10.34
N THR A 143 -9.08 0.23 -10.73
CA THR A 143 -8.78 -1.21 -10.81
C THR A 143 -7.60 -1.49 -11.75
N ALA A 144 -7.56 -0.84 -12.92
CA ALA A 144 -6.47 -1.00 -13.89
C ALA A 144 -5.10 -0.60 -13.31
N MET A 145 -5.04 0.52 -12.58
CA MET A 145 -3.84 0.95 -11.86
C MET A 145 -3.47 -0.02 -10.73
N ARG A 146 -4.43 -0.42 -9.89
CA ARG A 146 -4.20 -1.38 -8.79
C ARG A 146 -3.65 -2.71 -9.29
N ALA A 147 -4.20 -3.23 -10.38
CA ALA A 147 -3.78 -4.48 -11.00
C ALA A 147 -2.37 -4.37 -11.59
N ARG A 148 -2.02 -3.23 -12.21
CA ARG A 148 -0.65 -2.97 -12.66
C ARG A 148 0.33 -2.95 -11.50
N VAL A 149 0.04 -2.17 -10.45
CA VAL A 149 0.88 -2.07 -9.25
C VAL A 149 1.08 -3.45 -8.62
N ALA A 150 0.01 -4.26 -8.50
CA ALA A 150 0.12 -5.61 -7.96
C ALA A 150 1.07 -6.51 -8.77
N ARG A 151 1.03 -6.46 -10.10
CA ARG A 151 1.92 -7.27 -10.96
C ARG A 151 3.38 -6.80 -10.95
N GLU A 152 3.60 -5.48 -10.84
CA GLU A 152 4.92 -4.86 -11.00
C GLU A 152 5.66 -4.62 -9.67
N THR A 153 5.06 -5.02 -8.55
CA THR A 153 5.67 -4.95 -7.23
C THR A 153 6.01 -6.34 -6.70
N THR A 154 7.00 -6.39 -5.82
CA THR A 154 7.47 -7.62 -5.18
C THR A 154 6.58 -8.00 -4.00
N ALA A 155 6.06 -7.02 -3.29
CA ALA A 155 5.19 -7.18 -2.14
C ALA A 155 4.32 -5.93 -1.93
N ARG A 156 3.27 -6.05 -1.12
CA ARG A 156 2.42 -4.93 -0.69
C ARG A 156 2.35 -4.87 0.83
N LEU A 157 2.44 -3.65 1.38
CA LEU A 157 2.02 -3.35 2.74
C LEU A 157 0.72 -2.54 2.72
N ILE A 158 -0.26 -2.97 3.50
CA ILE A 158 -1.53 -2.24 3.68
C ILE A 158 -1.66 -1.70 5.11
N VAL A 159 -2.19 -0.47 5.24
CA VAL A 159 -2.43 0.22 6.51
C VAL A 159 -3.80 0.90 6.50
N GLY A 160 -4.62 0.62 7.52
CA GLY A 160 -5.96 1.20 7.63
C GLY A 160 -6.90 0.75 6.51
N GLY A 161 -7.70 1.67 5.98
CA GLY A 161 -8.53 1.46 4.81
C GLY A 161 -10.02 1.54 5.07
N ARG A 162 -10.71 2.31 4.23
CA ARG A 162 -12.17 2.50 4.33
C ARG A 162 -12.92 1.22 3.98
N LEU A 163 -13.87 0.85 4.83
CA LEU A 163 -14.84 -0.22 4.59
C LEU A 163 -16.23 0.31 4.21
N VAL A 164 -16.41 1.62 4.16
CA VAL A 164 -17.66 2.31 3.77
C VAL A 164 -17.33 3.50 2.87
N ASN A 165 -18.31 3.95 2.08
CA ASN A 165 -18.18 5.09 1.17
C ASN A 165 -16.95 5.01 0.25
N TYR A 166 -16.53 3.80 -0.11
CA TYR A 166 -15.47 3.55 -1.08
C TYR A 166 -16.02 3.63 -2.51
N ALA A 167 -15.14 3.94 -3.45
CA ALA A 167 -15.44 3.90 -4.88
C ALA A 167 -15.23 2.49 -5.43
N GLY A 168 -16.07 2.08 -6.39
CA GLY A 168 -16.00 0.76 -7.03
C GLY A 168 -16.91 -0.29 -6.37
N THR A 169 -16.72 -1.54 -6.76
CA THR A 169 -17.54 -2.69 -6.35
C THR A 169 -17.12 -3.28 -5.00
N GLU A 170 -15.87 -3.07 -4.60
CA GLU A 170 -15.28 -3.56 -3.35
C GLU A 170 -14.39 -2.48 -2.69
N PRO A 171 -14.10 -2.58 -1.38
CA PRO A 171 -13.19 -1.65 -0.71
C PRO A 171 -11.81 -1.64 -1.36
N GLY A 172 -11.31 -0.45 -1.74
CA GLY A 172 -10.09 -0.34 -2.56
C GLY A 172 -8.85 -1.02 -1.97
N VAL A 173 -8.66 -1.00 -0.64
CA VAL A 173 -7.54 -1.69 0.01
C VAL A 173 -7.72 -3.22 0.01
N ILE A 174 -8.97 -3.72 0.05
CA ILE A 174 -9.25 -5.15 -0.07
C ILE A 174 -9.03 -5.61 -1.53
N GLU A 175 -9.45 -4.80 -2.52
CA GLU A 175 -9.15 -5.08 -3.93
C GLU A 175 -7.64 -5.18 -4.18
N GLU A 176 -6.88 -4.23 -3.63
CA GLU A 176 -5.43 -4.22 -3.72
C GLU A 176 -4.78 -5.44 -3.06
N ALA A 177 -5.32 -5.87 -1.92
CA ALA A 177 -4.91 -7.11 -1.26
C ALA A 177 -5.19 -8.33 -2.16
N ARG A 178 -6.41 -8.46 -2.69
CA ARG A 178 -6.80 -9.57 -3.57
C ARG A 178 -5.93 -9.63 -4.82
N LEU A 179 -5.73 -8.51 -5.50
CA LEU A 179 -4.88 -8.42 -6.71
C LEU A 179 -3.42 -8.76 -6.40
N THR A 180 -2.91 -8.43 -5.22
CA THR A 180 -1.55 -8.79 -4.78
C THR A 180 -1.42 -10.31 -4.59
N VAL A 181 -2.41 -10.94 -3.94
CA VAL A 181 -2.44 -12.41 -3.76
C VAL A 181 -2.58 -13.13 -5.09
N GLU A 182 -3.46 -12.66 -5.98
CA GLU A 182 -3.61 -13.21 -7.34
C GLU A 182 -2.35 -13.11 -8.20
N ALA A 183 -1.48 -12.15 -7.89
CA ALA A 183 -0.18 -11.98 -8.55
C ALA A 183 0.94 -12.79 -7.88
N ASP A 184 0.60 -13.68 -6.94
CA ASP A 184 1.53 -14.48 -6.12
C ASP A 184 2.61 -13.60 -5.45
N LYS A 185 2.18 -12.44 -4.91
CA LYS A 185 3.04 -11.48 -4.21
C LYS A 185 2.76 -11.47 -2.72
N LEU A 186 3.79 -11.19 -1.92
CA LEU A 186 3.67 -11.11 -0.47
C LEU A 186 2.77 -9.92 -0.10
N LEU A 187 1.76 -10.19 0.74
CA LEU A 187 0.83 -9.20 1.25
C LEU A 187 0.97 -9.07 2.76
N LEU A 188 1.50 -7.95 3.23
CA LEU A 188 1.65 -7.62 4.64
C LEU A 188 0.55 -6.66 5.09
N ALA A 189 -0.01 -6.87 6.29
CA ALA A 189 -1.13 -6.07 6.81
C ALA A 189 -0.87 -5.52 8.21
N ALA A 190 -0.80 -4.20 8.33
CA ALA A 190 -0.70 -3.48 9.60
C ALA A 190 -2.10 -3.27 10.22
N GLY A 191 -2.68 -4.37 10.72
CA GLY A 191 -4.05 -4.41 11.25
C GLY A 191 -4.33 -3.48 12.44
N GLY A 192 -3.29 -3.00 13.13
CA GLY A 192 -3.40 -2.08 14.25
C GLY A 192 -4.01 -0.72 13.90
N TYR A 193 -4.16 -0.40 12.60
CA TYR A 193 -4.83 0.81 12.14
C TYR A 193 -6.32 0.57 11.79
N GLY A 194 -6.82 -0.65 11.97
CA GLY A 194 -8.19 -1.04 11.71
C GLY A 194 -8.57 -1.07 10.23
N GLY A 195 -9.86 -0.97 9.95
CA GLY A 195 -10.40 -0.89 8.60
C GLY A 195 -10.11 -2.14 7.77
N ALA A 196 -9.89 -1.93 6.47
CA ALA A 196 -9.56 -2.99 5.53
C ALA A 196 -8.31 -3.79 5.95
N SER A 197 -7.26 -3.13 6.46
CA SER A 197 -6.03 -3.79 6.88
C SER A 197 -6.25 -4.79 8.02
N ALA A 198 -7.10 -4.45 8.99
CA ALA A 198 -7.48 -5.38 10.06
C ALA A 198 -8.33 -6.54 9.55
N ALA A 199 -9.27 -6.26 8.64
CA ALA A 199 -10.12 -7.29 8.04
C ALA A 199 -9.26 -8.30 7.27
N VAL A 200 -8.37 -7.81 6.40
CA VAL A 200 -7.42 -8.63 5.64
C VAL A 200 -6.46 -9.40 6.57
N ALA A 201 -5.95 -8.76 7.63
CA ALA A 201 -5.05 -9.43 8.57
C ALA A 201 -5.72 -10.62 9.27
N ARG A 202 -7.02 -10.55 9.60
CA ARG A 202 -7.77 -11.69 10.14
C ARG A 202 -7.84 -12.86 9.17
N GLU A 203 -8.01 -12.56 7.88
CA GLU A 203 -8.09 -13.61 6.87
C GLU A 203 -6.77 -14.29 6.61
N LEU A 204 -5.69 -13.51 6.53
CA LEU A 204 -4.38 -14.03 6.19
C LEU A 204 -3.68 -14.66 7.39
N TYR A 205 -3.81 -14.04 8.56
CA TYR A 205 -3.00 -14.29 9.75
C TYR A 205 -3.84 -14.41 11.03
N PRO A 206 -4.82 -15.34 11.08
CA PRO A 206 -5.71 -15.49 12.24
C PRO A 206 -4.94 -15.69 13.56
N GLN A 207 -3.83 -16.42 13.54
CA GLN A 207 -2.95 -16.64 14.69
C GLN A 207 -2.30 -15.36 15.23
N SER A 208 -2.14 -14.35 14.38
CA SER A 208 -1.48 -13.09 14.75
C SER A 208 -2.44 -12.09 15.42
N VAL A 209 -3.75 -12.24 15.23
CA VAL A 209 -4.79 -11.30 15.69
C VAL A 209 -5.53 -11.75 16.95
N ASP A 210 -5.30 -12.99 17.39
CA ASP A 210 -6.02 -13.63 18.50
C ASP A 210 -5.93 -12.83 19.81
N GLY A 211 -7.10 -12.52 20.38
CA GLY A 211 -7.24 -11.88 21.69
C GLY A 211 -6.90 -10.39 21.76
N TRP A 212 -6.43 -9.77 20.66
CA TRP A 212 -6.08 -8.34 20.64
C TRP A 212 -7.18 -7.45 20.03
N PHE A 213 -7.94 -7.96 19.06
CA PHE A 213 -8.94 -7.14 18.37
C PHE A 213 -10.16 -6.86 19.28
N PRO A 214 -10.62 -5.59 19.41
CA PRO A 214 -11.82 -5.26 20.15
C PRO A 214 -13.06 -6.01 19.64
N GLN A 215 -14.12 -6.08 20.46
CA GLN A 215 -15.42 -6.58 19.99
C GLN A 215 -15.93 -5.73 18.82
N VAL A 216 -16.53 -6.37 17.81
CA VAL A 216 -17.07 -5.70 16.61
C VAL A 216 -16.01 -4.79 15.94
N PHE A 217 -14.83 -5.36 15.72
CA PHE A 217 -13.71 -4.75 15.01
C PHE A 217 -13.37 -5.58 13.77
N PRO A 218 -12.83 -5.02 12.68
CA PRO A 218 -12.96 -3.61 12.35
C PRO A 218 -14.44 -3.26 12.09
N ALA A 219 -14.82 -2.00 12.29
CA ALA A 219 -16.20 -1.60 12.04
C ALA A 219 -16.57 -1.79 10.57
N HIS A 220 -17.81 -2.20 10.33
CA HIS A 220 -18.35 -2.46 8.99
C HIS A 220 -17.75 -3.67 8.27
N ALA A 221 -17.00 -4.54 8.96
CA ALA A 221 -16.52 -5.80 8.39
C ALA A 221 -17.66 -6.74 7.96
N ASP A 222 -18.79 -6.72 8.67
CA ASP A 222 -19.95 -7.57 8.42
C ASP A 222 -20.87 -7.05 7.29
N ASP A 223 -20.54 -5.91 6.66
CA ASP A 223 -21.29 -5.43 5.49
C ASP A 223 -21.23 -6.50 4.37
N PRO A 224 -22.36 -6.87 3.75
CA PRO A 224 -22.38 -7.96 2.76
C PRO A 224 -21.41 -7.77 1.58
N ARG A 225 -21.14 -6.52 1.17
CA ARG A 225 -20.19 -6.24 0.09
C ARG A 225 -18.74 -6.38 0.56
N VAL A 226 -18.47 -6.02 1.82
CA VAL A 226 -17.15 -6.22 2.44
C VAL A 226 -16.90 -7.72 2.64
N ALA A 227 -17.88 -8.45 3.18
CA ALA A 227 -17.81 -9.90 3.34
C ALA A 227 -17.56 -10.61 2.00
N ALA A 228 -18.29 -10.24 0.94
CA ALA A 228 -18.06 -10.77 -0.40
C ALA A 228 -16.65 -10.48 -0.95
N ALA A 229 -16.10 -9.30 -0.67
CA ALA A 229 -14.74 -8.95 -1.07
C ALA A 229 -13.67 -9.75 -0.29
N LEU A 230 -13.88 -9.98 1.01
CA LEU A 230 -13.02 -10.84 1.83
C LEU A 230 -13.10 -12.31 1.40
N ASP A 231 -14.29 -12.79 1.04
CA ASP A 231 -14.47 -14.14 0.50
C ASP A 231 -13.75 -14.31 -0.84
N ALA A 232 -13.79 -13.30 -1.71
CA ALA A 232 -13.02 -13.30 -2.95
C ALA A 232 -11.50 -13.33 -2.68
N LEU A 233 -11.02 -12.55 -1.71
CA LEU A 233 -9.62 -12.60 -1.26
C LEU A 233 -9.23 -13.99 -0.74
N ARG A 234 -10.07 -14.63 0.08
CA ARG A 234 -9.83 -16.00 0.58
C ARG A 234 -9.71 -16.99 -0.57
N GLN A 235 -10.63 -16.93 -1.54
CA GLN A 235 -10.60 -17.81 -2.71
C GLN A 235 -9.32 -17.63 -3.54
N SER A 236 -8.87 -16.38 -3.74
CA SER A 236 -7.61 -16.10 -4.43
C SER A 236 -6.40 -16.63 -3.66
N ARG A 237 -6.42 -16.58 -2.32
CA ARG A 237 -5.37 -17.16 -1.47
C ARG A 237 -5.33 -18.68 -1.56
N ASP A 238 -6.48 -19.34 -1.48
CA ASP A 238 -6.58 -20.80 -1.55
C ASP A 238 -6.10 -21.34 -2.90
N GLY A 239 -6.19 -20.52 -3.96
CA GLY A 239 -5.65 -20.82 -5.29
C GLY A 239 -4.20 -20.40 -5.52
N SER A 240 -3.59 -19.61 -4.62
CA SER A 240 -2.20 -19.15 -4.74
C SER A 240 -1.23 -20.25 -4.33
N SER A 241 -0.09 -20.30 -5.02
CA SER A 241 0.99 -21.25 -4.71
C SER A 241 2.11 -20.63 -3.86
N ALA A 242 2.00 -19.34 -3.53
CA ALA A 242 3.02 -18.61 -2.81
C ALA A 242 3.04 -18.97 -1.32
N GLU A 243 4.11 -19.65 -0.89
CA GLU A 243 4.42 -19.89 0.52
C GLU A 243 5.56 -18.97 0.96
N TYR A 244 5.36 -18.27 2.07
CA TYR A 244 6.36 -17.40 2.68
C TYR A 244 6.66 -17.89 4.09
N ASP A 245 7.92 -18.19 4.37
CA ASP A 245 8.41 -18.48 5.72
C ASP A 245 8.61 -17.16 6.48
N LEU A 246 7.52 -16.66 7.07
CA LEU A 246 7.49 -15.38 7.79
C LEU A 246 7.69 -15.61 9.28
N ASP A 247 8.58 -14.82 9.90
CA ASP A 247 8.74 -14.79 11.36
C ASP A 247 7.41 -14.40 12.04
N GLU A 248 6.82 -15.33 12.78
CA GLU A 248 5.53 -15.14 13.45
C GLU A 248 5.54 -13.99 14.46
N GLY A 249 6.67 -13.75 15.13
CA GLY A 249 6.83 -12.67 16.10
C GLY A 249 6.79 -11.30 15.43
N LEU A 250 7.48 -11.16 14.30
CA LEU A 250 7.44 -9.94 13.48
C LEU A 250 6.07 -9.75 12.83
N LEU A 251 5.44 -10.82 12.34
CA LEU A 251 4.10 -10.76 11.78
C LEU A 251 3.09 -10.28 12.83
N ARG A 252 3.15 -10.83 14.04
CA ARG A 252 2.32 -10.40 15.16
C ARG A 252 2.59 -8.95 15.57
N LEU A 253 3.85 -8.52 15.56
CA LEU A 253 4.23 -7.14 15.84
C LEU A 253 3.65 -6.18 14.78
N LEU A 254 3.80 -6.52 13.49
CA LEU A 254 3.26 -5.76 12.37
C LEU A 254 1.74 -5.63 12.49
N THR A 255 1.06 -6.74 12.73
CA THR A 255 -0.41 -6.80 12.70
C THR A 255 -1.05 -6.07 13.87
N ASN A 256 -0.43 -6.05 15.06
CA ASN A 256 -1.05 -5.53 16.27
C ASN A 256 -0.50 -4.18 16.75
N SER A 257 0.64 -3.71 16.23
CA SER A 257 1.20 -2.46 16.71
C SER A 257 0.45 -1.23 16.18
N HIS A 258 0.34 -0.21 17.02
CA HIS A 258 -0.05 1.15 16.62
C HIS A 258 1.15 2.06 16.45
N ARG A 259 2.38 1.57 16.70
CA ARG A 259 3.59 2.38 16.71
C ARG A 259 4.21 2.34 15.31
N PRO A 260 4.37 3.50 14.64
CA PRO A 260 5.01 3.58 13.34
C PRO A 260 6.38 2.88 13.26
N ALA A 261 7.20 3.02 14.30
CA ALA A 261 8.53 2.40 14.36
C ALA A 261 8.48 0.87 14.41
N ASP A 262 7.56 0.28 15.19
CA ASP A 262 7.40 -1.17 15.27
C ASP A 262 6.94 -1.74 13.92
N ILE A 263 6.00 -1.06 13.27
CA ILE A 263 5.49 -1.43 11.94
C ILE A 263 6.59 -1.35 10.90
N ALA A 264 7.39 -0.27 10.89
CA ALA A 264 8.50 -0.11 9.96
C ALA A 264 9.57 -1.21 10.16
N VAL A 265 9.95 -1.50 11.41
CA VAL A 265 10.91 -2.56 11.73
C VAL A 265 10.38 -3.92 11.29
N ALA A 266 9.15 -4.25 11.64
CA ALA A 266 8.55 -5.53 11.28
C ALA A 266 8.41 -5.68 9.77
N ALA A 267 7.90 -4.66 9.08
CA ALA A 267 7.71 -4.67 7.63
C ALA A 267 9.04 -4.88 6.91
N VAL A 268 10.07 -4.09 7.18
CA VAL A 268 11.36 -4.23 6.48
C VAL A 268 12.01 -5.58 6.77
N ARG A 269 11.97 -6.07 8.02
CA ARG A 269 12.56 -7.39 8.34
C ARG A 269 11.82 -8.55 7.66
N LEU A 270 10.49 -8.50 7.59
CA LEU A 270 9.69 -9.50 6.87
C LEU A 270 9.97 -9.43 5.36
N LEU A 271 10.07 -8.24 4.79
CA LEU A 271 10.36 -8.03 3.37
C LEU A 271 11.78 -8.49 3.00
N SER A 272 12.76 -8.29 3.89
CA SER A 272 14.14 -8.74 3.68
C SER A 272 14.32 -10.26 3.79
N GLY A 273 13.33 -10.97 4.36
CA GLY A 273 13.31 -12.43 4.41
C GLY A 273 12.86 -13.08 3.09
N LEU A 274 12.39 -12.29 2.11
CA LEU A 274 12.05 -12.81 0.80
C LEU A 274 13.32 -13.30 0.09
N ALA A 275 13.38 -14.59 -0.24
CA ALA A 275 14.42 -15.12 -1.11
C ALA A 275 14.39 -14.42 -2.49
N ASP A 276 15.53 -14.39 -3.17
CA ASP A 276 15.67 -13.89 -4.54
C ASP A 276 15.07 -14.85 -5.57
#